data_AF-W6U177-F1
#
_entry.id   AF-W6U177-F1
#
_cell.length_a   1.000
_cell.length_b   1.000
_cell.length_c   1.000
_cell.angle_alpha   90.00
_cell.angle_beta   90.00
_cell.angle_gamma   90.00
#
_symmetry.space_group_name_H-M   'P 1'
#
loop_
_entity.id
_entity.type
_entity.pdbx_description
1 polymer ?
#
loop_
_entity_poly.entity_id
_entity_poly.type
_entity_poly.pdbx_seq_one_letter_code
_entity_poly.pdbx_strand_id
1 'polypeptide(L)'
;MSVIYMKKDITPMMRQYLDIKDKYKDSILFFRVGSFYEMFFDDAIEGSKLLGLTLTKRENVPMCGVPCHTSREYIKKLILLDRKVAICEQGLQTDPKGPLEREVVEVISPGVVIDEDFLQDDVNNYLVAISDYKDYCSFSYIDLSTSKLGIIFYKGNFLEKLRRDIEKIFSKGNNSF
;
A
#
# COMPACT_ATOMS: atom_id res chain seq x y z
N MET A 1 12.28 12.12 15.92
CA MET A 1 13.73 11.96 15.70
C MET A 1 14.18 13.11 14.80
N SER A 2 14.91 14.11 15.31
CA SER A 2 15.12 15.41 14.63
C SER A 2 16.08 15.34 13.43
N VAL A 3 15.73 16.11 12.40
CA VAL A 3 16.39 16.43 11.11
C VAL A 3 17.92 16.69 11.15
N ILE A 4 18.51 16.85 12.34
CA ILE A 4 19.89 17.31 12.55
C ILE A 4 20.93 16.19 12.26
N TYR A 5 20.58 14.91 12.36
CA TYR A 5 21.50 13.79 12.09
C TYR A 5 21.73 13.50 10.59
N MET A 6 21.00 14.17 9.69
CA MET A 6 20.81 13.72 8.31
C MET A 6 21.79 14.33 7.29
N LYS A 7 22.67 15.26 7.70
CA LYS A 7 23.29 16.19 6.74
C LYS A 7 24.72 15.88 6.29
N LYS A 8 25.41 14.84 6.78
CA LYS A 8 26.82 14.63 6.42
C LYS A 8 27.20 13.32 5.72
N ASP A 9 26.45 12.23 5.84
CA ASP A 9 26.86 10.93 5.27
C ASP A 9 25.71 10.12 4.63
N ILE A 10 24.80 10.79 3.92
CA ILE A 10 23.73 10.09 3.19
C ILE A 10 24.13 9.95 1.73
N THR A 11 24.26 8.71 1.27
CA THR A 11 24.57 8.41 -0.13
C THR A 11 23.46 8.90 -1.06
N PRO A 12 23.77 9.22 -2.34
CA PRO A 12 22.76 9.66 -3.29
C PRO A 12 21.54 8.72 -3.38
N MET A 13 21.76 7.41 -3.25
CA MET A 13 20.68 6.41 -3.21
C MET A 13 19.79 6.55 -1.98
N MET A 14 20.38 6.71 -0.78
CA MET A 14 19.61 6.89 0.45
C MET A 14 18.84 8.21 0.45
N ARG A 15 19.36 9.25 -0.21
CA ARG A 15 18.60 10.49 -0.43
C ARG A 15 17.38 10.24 -1.31
N GLN A 16 17.53 9.55 -2.45
CA GLN A 16 16.38 9.18 -3.29
C GLN A 16 15.34 8.36 -2.51
N TYR A 17 15.78 7.40 -1.69
CA TYR A 17 14.88 6.61 -0.85
C TYR A 17 14.06 7.51 0.08
N LEU A 18 14.71 8.42 0.81
CA LEU A 18 14.03 9.34 1.73
C LEU A 18 13.08 10.29 1.00
N ASP A 19 13.49 10.83 -0.14
CA ASP A 19 12.67 11.74 -0.95
C ASP A 19 11.41 11.05 -1.49
N ILE A 20 11.52 9.78 -1.91
CA ILE A 20 10.37 8.97 -2.33
C ILE A 20 9.52 8.61 -1.11
N LYS A 21 10.13 8.16 -0.01
CA LYS A 21 9.42 7.78 1.20
C LYS A 21 8.62 8.94 1.79
N ASP A 22 9.09 10.18 1.66
CA ASP A 22 8.35 11.37 2.12
C ASP A 22 6.99 11.55 1.41
N LYS A 23 6.89 11.07 0.17
CA LYS A 23 5.65 11.07 -0.63
C LYS A 23 4.73 9.87 -0.31
N TYR A 24 5.31 8.75 0.14
CA TYR A 24 4.60 7.49 0.41
C TYR A 24 4.77 7.06 1.88
N LYS A 25 4.51 7.97 2.81
CA LYS A 25 4.74 7.78 4.26
C LYS A 25 3.94 6.63 4.86
N ASP A 26 2.75 6.35 4.33
CA ASP A 26 1.81 5.33 4.81
C ASP A 26 2.03 3.94 4.20
N SER A 27 3.06 3.79 3.34
CA SER A 27 3.31 2.55 2.59
C SER A 27 4.70 2.02 2.88
N ILE A 28 4.86 0.71 3.03
CA ILE A 28 6.18 0.07 3.02
C ILE A 28 6.77 0.24 1.62
N LEU A 29 7.94 0.88 1.52
CA LEU A 29 8.57 1.17 0.23
C LEU A 29 9.48 0.02 -0.19
N PHE A 30 9.04 -0.73 -1.20
CA PHE A 30 9.86 -1.71 -1.92
C PHE A 30 10.73 -0.97 -2.93
N PHE A 31 11.97 -0.67 -2.54
CA PHE A 31 12.90 0.14 -3.33
C PHE A 31 13.82 -0.74 -4.15
N ARG A 32 13.75 -0.65 -5.48
CA ARG A 32 14.51 -1.54 -6.36
C ARG A 32 16.01 -1.25 -6.32
N VAL A 33 16.77 -2.30 -6.02
CA VAL A 33 18.23 -2.34 -6.09
C VAL A 33 18.65 -3.66 -6.74
N GLY A 34 19.01 -3.61 -8.03
CA GLY A 34 19.41 -4.81 -8.77
C GLY A 34 18.30 -5.86 -8.83
N SER A 35 18.55 -7.05 -8.29
CA SER A 35 17.59 -8.18 -8.25
C SER A 35 16.73 -8.24 -6.98
N PHE A 36 16.77 -7.20 -6.14
CA PHE A 36 16.04 -7.14 -4.87
C PHE A 36 15.17 -5.89 -4.77
N TYR A 37 14.07 -6.02 -4.02
CA TYR A 37 13.44 -4.88 -3.37
C TYR A 37 14.00 -4.78 -1.96
N GLU A 38 14.68 -3.67 -1.69
CA GLU A 38 15.24 -3.35 -0.38
C GLU A 38 14.32 -2.37 0.34
N MET A 39 14.16 -2.57 1.64
CA MET A 39 13.51 -1.66 2.58
C MET A 39 14.57 -1.10 3.51
N PHE A 40 14.45 0.16 3.91
CA PHE A 40 15.42 0.84 4.77
C PHE A 40 14.74 1.49 5.98
N PHE A 41 15.53 1.84 7.00
CA PHE A 41 15.04 2.56 8.19
C PHE A 41 13.87 1.82 8.86
N ASP A 42 12.76 2.53 9.13
CA ASP A 42 11.58 1.97 9.79
C ASP A 42 10.88 0.91 8.94
N ASP A 43 10.87 1.06 7.62
CA ASP A 43 10.32 0.03 6.71
C ASP A 43 11.12 -1.27 6.80
N ALA A 44 12.45 -1.19 6.99
CA ALA A 44 13.26 -2.38 7.19
C ALA A 44 12.91 -3.10 8.50
N ILE A 45 12.75 -2.34 9.59
CA ILE A 45 12.44 -2.87 10.91
C ILE A 45 11.06 -3.53 10.88
N GLU A 46 10.05 -2.83 10.36
CA GLU A 46 8.70 -3.36 10.24
C GLU A 46 8.63 -4.53 9.26
N GLY A 47 9.16 -4.37 8.06
CA GLY A 47 9.19 -5.40 7.01
C GLY A 47 9.87 -6.67 7.48
N SER A 48 11.02 -6.56 8.17
CA SER A 48 11.73 -7.73 8.70
C SER A 48 10.87 -8.54 9.68
N LYS A 49 10.14 -7.85 10.56
CA LYS A 49 9.26 -8.48 11.54
C LYS A 49 8.03 -9.11 10.88
N LEU A 50 7.35 -8.40 9.99
CA LEU A 50 6.11 -8.88 9.37
C LEU A 50 6.36 -10.02 8.37
N LEU A 51 7.49 -9.98 7.67
CA LEU A 51 7.84 -10.95 6.63
C LEU A 51 8.77 -12.07 7.11
N GLY A 52 9.25 -11.99 8.36
CA GLY A 52 10.21 -12.95 8.92
C GLY A 52 11.58 -12.90 8.21
N LEU A 53 12.01 -11.71 7.77
CA LEU A 53 13.28 -11.51 7.09
C LEU A 53 14.39 -11.17 8.09
N THR A 54 15.62 -11.52 7.75
CA THR A 54 16.79 -11.07 8.51
C THR A 54 16.95 -9.56 8.38
N LEU A 55 16.92 -8.86 9.51
CA LEU A 55 17.28 -7.45 9.58
C LEU A 55 18.80 -7.29 9.60
N THR A 56 19.35 -6.58 8.61
CA THR A 56 20.77 -6.29 8.48
C THR A 56 21.01 -4.77 8.50
N LYS A 57 22.22 -4.34 8.14
CA LYS A 57 22.57 -2.93 8.00
C LYS A 57 23.37 -2.70 6.73
N ARG A 58 23.11 -1.58 6.06
CA ARG A 58 23.88 -1.04 4.94
C ARG A 58 24.26 0.38 5.28
N GLU A 59 25.55 0.71 5.29
CA GLU A 59 26.02 2.07 5.62
C GLU A 59 25.45 2.57 6.98
N ASN A 60 25.39 1.68 7.97
CA ASN A 60 24.76 1.89 9.29
C ASN A 60 23.24 2.12 9.30
N VAL A 61 22.57 2.03 8.15
CA VAL A 61 21.10 2.10 8.03
C VAL A 61 20.50 0.69 8.14
N PRO A 62 19.46 0.47 8.98
CA PRO A 62 18.73 -0.80 9.01
C PRO A 62 18.18 -1.15 7.62
N MET A 63 18.32 -2.41 7.22
CA MET A 63 17.91 -2.88 5.90
C MET A 63 17.37 -4.30 5.98
N CYS A 64 16.34 -4.60 5.21
CA CYS A 64 16.01 -5.96 4.80
C CYS A 64 15.55 -5.94 3.33
N GLY A 65 15.39 -7.10 2.70
CA GLY A 65 14.96 -7.14 1.32
C GLY A 65 14.42 -8.49 0.89
N VAL A 66 13.72 -8.48 -0.24
CA VAL A 66 13.13 -9.66 -0.87
C VAL A 66 13.56 -9.76 -2.33
N PRO A 67 13.74 -10.96 -2.88
CA PRO A 67 14.04 -11.11 -4.30
C PRO A 67 12.89 -10.55 -5.15
N CYS A 68 13.22 -9.76 -6.16
CA CYS A 68 12.21 -9.04 -6.94
C CYS A 68 11.26 -9.97 -7.72
N HIS A 69 11.75 -11.13 -8.15
CA HIS A 69 11.00 -12.09 -8.96
C HIS A 69 9.99 -12.89 -8.12
N THR A 70 10.17 -12.94 -6.80
CA THR A 70 9.22 -13.54 -5.84
C THR A 70 8.52 -12.50 -4.97
N SER A 71 8.63 -11.21 -5.31
CA SER A 71 8.13 -10.11 -4.45
C SER A 71 6.63 -10.17 -4.20
N ARG A 72 5.84 -10.65 -5.17
CA ARG A 72 4.38 -10.78 -5.08
C ARG A 72 3.94 -11.54 -3.82
N GLU A 73 4.60 -12.63 -3.46
CA GLU A 73 4.24 -13.41 -2.26
C GLU A 73 4.45 -12.62 -0.96
N TYR A 74 5.47 -11.77 -0.91
CA TYR A 74 5.75 -10.92 0.24
C TYR A 74 4.77 -9.73 0.31
N ILE A 75 4.47 -9.14 -0.84
CA ILE A 75 3.43 -8.11 -0.95
C ILE A 75 2.10 -8.65 -0.43
N LYS A 76 1.72 -9.88 -0.81
CA LYS A 76 0.48 -10.53 -0.34
C LYS A 76 0.41 -10.58 1.18
N LYS A 77 1.51 -11.01 1.82
CA LYS A 77 1.60 -11.07 3.28
C LYS A 77 1.43 -9.70 3.92
N LEU A 78 2.07 -8.66 3.39
CA LEU A 78 1.93 -7.29 3.89
C LEU A 78 0.49 -6.77 3.75
N ILE A 79 -0.13 -7.01 2.60
CA ILE A 79 -1.50 -6.59 2.32
C ILE A 79 -2.50 -7.26 3.26
N LEU A 80 -2.36 -8.58 3.51
CA LEU A 80 -3.17 -9.31 4.49
C LEU A 80 -2.96 -8.84 5.94
N LEU A 81 -1.84 -8.17 6.22
CA LEU A 81 -1.52 -7.55 7.50
C LEU A 81 -1.89 -6.05 7.56
N ASP A 82 -2.77 -5.61 6.65
CA ASP A 82 -3.26 -4.23 6.54
C ASP A 82 -2.10 -3.23 6.36
N ARG A 83 -1.18 -3.53 5.44
CA ARG A 83 -0.08 -2.64 5.04
C ARG A 83 -0.11 -2.34 3.56
N LYS A 84 -0.05 -1.05 3.20
CA LYS A 84 0.21 -0.61 1.83
C LYS A 84 1.66 -0.88 1.45
N VAL A 85 1.87 -1.17 0.17
CA VAL A 85 3.21 -1.33 -0.42
C VAL A 85 3.34 -0.42 -1.62
N ALA A 86 4.38 0.42 -1.63
CA ALA A 86 4.77 1.22 -2.79
C ALA A 86 5.93 0.52 -3.50
N ILE A 87 5.76 0.18 -4.77
CA ILE A 87 6.80 -0.46 -5.59
C ILE A 87 7.54 0.61 -6.35
N CYS A 88 8.80 0.81 -5.98
CA CYS A 88 9.69 1.75 -6.62
C CYS A 88 10.66 1.01 -7.53
N GLU A 89 10.51 1.19 -8.84
CA GLU A 89 11.37 0.56 -9.84
C GLU A 89 12.58 1.41 -10.16
N GLN A 90 13.64 0.73 -10.61
CA GLN A 90 14.86 1.36 -11.06
C GLN A 90 14.75 1.62 -12.57
N GLY A 91 14.73 2.89 -12.93
CA GLY A 91 14.68 3.35 -14.31
C GLY A 91 16.05 3.37 -14.99
N LEU A 92 16.10 4.08 -16.12
CA LEU A 92 17.32 4.24 -16.91
C LEU A 92 18.29 5.22 -16.23
N GLN A 93 19.56 5.09 -16.60
CA GLN A 93 20.59 6.05 -16.22
C GLN A 93 20.51 7.25 -17.19
N THR A 94 19.99 8.38 -16.71
CA THR A 94 19.80 9.59 -17.52
C THR A 94 21.08 10.41 -17.69
N ASP A 95 22.02 10.28 -16.76
CA ASP A 95 23.40 10.78 -16.87
C ASP A 95 24.37 9.60 -16.71
N PRO A 96 25.30 9.35 -17.65
CA PRO A 96 26.30 8.28 -17.57
C PRO A 96 27.10 8.22 -16.26
N LYS A 97 27.18 9.34 -15.52
CA LYS A 97 27.83 9.41 -14.20
C LYS A 97 26.85 9.65 -13.05
N GLY A 98 25.58 9.87 -13.34
CA GLY A 98 24.53 10.11 -12.37
C GLY A 98 23.98 8.82 -11.76
N PRO A 99 23.30 8.92 -10.59
CA PRO A 99 22.60 7.79 -10.03
C PRO A 99 21.43 7.39 -10.94
N LEU A 100 21.08 6.11 -10.93
CA LEU A 100 19.89 5.61 -11.62
C LEU A 100 18.64 6.32 -11.08
N GLU A 101 17.74 6.68 -11.98
CA GLU A 101 16.45 7.25 -11.62
C GLU A 101 15.54 6.17 -11.04
N ARG A 102 14.64 6.61 -10.16
CA ARG A 102 13.73 5.73 -9.43
C ARG A 102 12.37 6.37 -9.29
N GLU A 103 11.36 5.59 -9.59
CA GLU A 103 9.97 6.04 -9.60
C GLU A 103 9.07 4.97 -8.98
N VAL A 104 8.06 5.42 -8.24
CA VAL A 104 7.00 4.52 -7.77
C VAL A 104 6.04 4.28 -8.92
N VAL A 105 6.05 3.04 -9.41
CA VAL A 105 5.22 2.62 -10.56
C VAL A 105 3.87 2.05 -10.13
N GLU A 106 3.77 1.60 -8.88
CA GLU A 106 2.57 0.97 -8.36
C GLU A 106 2.45 1.16 -6.85
N VAL A 107 1.22 1.38 -6.36
CA VAL A 107 0.89 1.34 -4.93
C VAL A 107 -0.21 0.33 -4.72
N ILE A 108 0.09 -0.72 -3.98
CA ILE A 108 -0.83 -1.80 -3.66
C ILE A 108 -1.36 -1.56 -2.26
N SER A 109 -2.68 -1.59 -2.10
CA SER A 109 -3.35 -1.34 -0.82
C SER A 109 -4.41 -2.40 -0.53
N PRO A 110 -4.69 -2.72 0.75
CA PRO A 110 -5.70 -3.72 1.12
C PRO A 110 -7.07 -3.51 0.47
N GLY A 111 -7.50 -2.26 0.26
CA GLY A 111 -8.80 -1.93 -0.35
C GLY A 111 -8.82 -1.80 -1.88
N VAL A 112 -7.70 -2.00 -2.57
CA VAL A 112 -7.59 -1.88 -4.05
C VAL A 112 -7.02 -3.17 -4.65
N VAL A 113 -7.11 -4.27 -3.91
CA VAL A 113 -6.64 -5.57 -4.39
C VAL A 113 -7.59 -6.07 -5.48
N ILE A 114 -7.11 -6.09 -6.72
CA ILE A 114 -7.83 -6.65 -7.88
C ILE A 114 -7.25 -8.02 -8.29
N ASP A 115 -5.97 -8.26 -7.97
CA ASP A 115 -5.29 -9.51 -8.37
C ASP A 115 -5.84 -10.70 -7.58
N GLU A 116 -6.25 -11.75 -8.28
CA GLU A 116 -6.71 -13.03 -7.69
C GLU A 116 -5.67 -13.60 -6.72
N ASP A 117 -4.38 -13.35 -7.01
CA ASP A 117 -3.27 -13.72 -6.14
C ASP A 117 -3.41 -13.17 -4.71
N PHE A 118 -4.15 -12.09 -4.49
CA PHE A 118 -4.25 -11.39 -3.21
C PHE A 118 -5.66 -11.45 -2.61
N LEU A 119 -6.66 -11.92 -3.34
CA LEU A 119 -8.04 -12.05 -2.87
C LEU A 119 -8.20 -13.29 -1.98
N GLN A 120 -9.08 -13.20 -0.99
CA GLN A 120 -9.61 -14.39 -0.31
C GLN A 120 -10.92 -14.76 -1.02
N ASP A 121 -11.03 -16.01 -1.49
CA ASP A 121 -12.15 -16.49 -2.32
C ASP A 121 -13.55 -16.28 -1.72
N ASP A 122 -13.66 -15.99 -0.41
CA ASP A 122 -14.93 -15.86 0.32
C ASP A 122 -15.08 -14.54 1.09
N VAL A 123 -14.34 -13.49 0.68
CA VAL A 123 -14.45 -12.14 1.26
C VAL A 123 -14.49 -11.08 0.16
N ASN A 124 -15.60 -10.35 0.07
CA ASN A 124 -15.70 -9.20 -0.82
C ASN A 124 -14.78 -8.06 -0.34
N ASN A 125 -14.10 -7.40 -1.26
CA ASN A 125 -13.21 -6.27 -0.95
C ASN A 125 -13.80 -4.97 -1.47
N TYR A 126 -14.58 -4.29 -0.62
CA TYR A 126 -15.24 -3.05 -1.00
C TYR A 126 -14.40 -1.83 -0.63
N LEU A 127 -14.13 -0.98 -1.62
CA LEU A 127 -13.75 0.41 -1.38
C LEU A 127 -15.02 1.23 -1.17
N VAL A 128 -15.01 2.06 -0.13
CA VAL A 128 -16.15 2.89 0.25
C VAL A 128 -15.72 4.35 0.33
N ALA A 129 -16.60 5.24 -0.11
CA ALA A 129 -16.49 6.67 0.14
C ALA A 129 -17.80 7.24 0.67
N ILE A 130 -17.69 8.19 1.60
CA ILE A 130 -18.80 8.95 2.17
C ILE A 130 -18.51 10.42 1.94
N SER A 131 -19.52 11.17 1.51
CA SER A 131 -19.45 12.63 1.37
C SER A 131 -20.73 13.25 1.90
N ASP A 132 -20.64 14.44 2.46
CA ASP A 132 -21.78 15.28 2.80
C ASP A 132 -21.84 16.52 1.88
N TYR A 133 -23.04 16.99 1.61
CA TYR A 133 -23.29 18.23 0.89
C TYR A 133 -24.65 18.80 1.28
N LYS A 134 -24.65 19.93 1.99
CA LYS A 134 -25.86 20.56 2.55
C LYS A 134 -26.62 19.55 3.42
N ASP A 135 -27.91 19.31 3.12
CA ASP A 135 -28.77 18.38 3.85
C ASP A 135 -28.64 16.92 3.38
N TYR A 136 -27.68 16.64 2.50
CA TYR A 136 -27.50 15.33 1.88
C TYR A 136 -26.18 14.69 2.30
N CYS A 137 -26.20 13.37 2.44
CA CYS A 137 -25.00 12.53 2.52
C CYS A 137 -25.05 11.50 1.40
N SER A 138 -23.93 11.26 0.73
CA SER A 138 -23.76 10.18 -0.23
C SER A 138 -22.90 9.07 0.35
N PHE A 139 -23.27 7.84 0.05
CA PHE A 139 -22.48 6.64 0.28
C PHE A 139 -22.24 5.97 -1.06
N SER A 140 -20.99 5.76 -1.41
CA SER A 140 -20.60 5.05 -2.63
C SER A 140 -19.70 3.87 -2.27
N TYR A 141 -19.90 2.76 -2.96
CA TYR A 141 -19.10 1.55 -2.78
C TYR A 141 -18.77 0.93 -4.13
N ILE A 142 -17.62 0.27 -4.20
CA ILE A 142 -17.19 -0.53 -5.34
C ILE A 142 -16.40 -1.73 -4.85
N ASP A 143 -16.70 -2.90 -5.38
CA ASP A 143 -15.84 -4.07 -5.35
C ASP A 143 -15.26 -4.24 -6.75
N LEU A 144 -13.95 -4.05 -6.86
CA LEU A 144 -13.22 -4.09 -8.12
C LEU A 144 -13.14 -5.50 -8.70
N SER A 145 -13.17 -6.53 -7.86
CA SER A 145 -13.06 -7.94 -8.28
C SER A 145 -14.35 -8.45 -8.94
N THR A 146 -15.51 -7.98 -8.45
CA THR A 146 -16.83 -8.39 -8.96
C THR A 146 -17.48 -7.36 -9.88
N SER A 147 -16.85 -6.19 -10.06
CA SER A 147 -17.45 -5.02 -10.73
C SER A 147 -18.76 -4.55 -10.10
N LYS A 148 -19.06 -4.95 -8.85
CA LYS A 148 -20.25 -4.51 -8.12
C LYS A 148 -20.02 -3.11 -7.57
N LEU A 149 -20.81 -2.14 -8.03
CA LEU A 149 -20.74 -0.76 -7.56
C LEU A 149 -22.12 -0.17 -7.30
N GLY A 150 -22.17 0.86 -6.46
CA GLY A 150 -23.41 1.58 -6.17
C GLY A 150 -23.16 2.91 -5.47
N ILE A 151 -24.13 3.81 -5.62
CA ILE A 151 -24.15 5.12 -4.98
C ILE A 151 -25.55 5.34 -4.40
N ILE A 152 -25.63 5.77 -3.14
CA ILE A 152 -26.87 6.04 -2.43
C ILE A 152 -26.81 7.45 -1.86
N PHE A 153 -27.90 8.20 -2.00
CA PHE A 153 -28.06 9.52 -1.43
C PHE A 153 -29.08 9.50 -0.29
N TYR A 154 -28.70 10.08 0.84
CA TYR A 154 -29.50 10.22 2.03
C TYR A 154 -29.82 11.68 2.28
N LYS A 155 -31.06 11.97 2.65
CA LYS A 155 -31.46 13.28 3.20
C LYS A 155 -31.92 13.09 4.65
N GLY A 156 -31.23 13.69 5.62
CA GLY A 156 -31.50 13.52 7.05
C GLY A 156 -31.39 12.07 7.56
N ASN A 157 -31.22 11.89 8.89
CA ASN A 157 -31.06 10.59 9.56
C ASN A 157 -30.04 9.66 8.86
N PHE A 158 -28.90 10.23 8.44
CA PHE A 158 -27.90 9.54 7.64
C PHE A 158 -27.44 8.23 8.29
N LEU A 159 -27.04 8.25 9.58
CA LEU A 159 -26.47 7.10 10.26
C LEU A 159 -27.42 5.90 10.30
N GLU A 160 -28.70 6.11 10.62
CA GLU A 160 -29.70 5.03 10.66
C GLU A 160 -29.93 4.42 9.27
N LYS A 161 -30.06 5.28 8.25
CA LYS A 161 -30.30 4.85 6.87
C LYS A 161 -29.09 4.12 6.30
N LEU A 162 -27.89 4.65 6.54
CA LEU A 162 -26.64 4.03 6.16
C LEU A 162 -26.49 2.65 6.82
N ARG A 163 -26.70 2.55 8.14
CA ARG A 163 -26.60 1.28 8.88
C ARG A 163 -27.47 0.18 8.25
N ARG A 164 -28.73 0.52 7.95
CA ARG A 164 -29.68 -0.39 7.30
C ARG A 164 -29.23 -0.83 5.92
N ASP A 165 -28.68 0.09 5.13
CA ASP A 165 -28.28 -0.22 3.76
C ASP A 165 -26.95 -0.99 3.71
N ILE A 166 -26.00 -0.70 4.61
CA ILE A 166 -24.77 -1.50 4.82
C ILE A 166 -25.14 -2.95 5.12
N GLU A 167 -26.08 -3.20 6.04
CA GLU A 167 -26.54 -4.54 6.37
C GLU A 167 -27.07 -5.29 5.13
N LYS A 168 -27.77 -4.61 4.21
CA LYS A 168 -28.30 -5.23 2.98
C LYS A 168 -27.25 -5.45 1.90
N ILE A 169 -26.32 -4.51 1.75
CA ILE A 169 -25.34 -4.51 0.65
C ILE A 169 -24.20 -5.48 0.94
N PHE A 170 -23.80 -5.57 2.21
CA PHE A 170 -22.61 -6.30 2.67
C PHE A 170 -22.92 -7.54 3.50
N SER A 171 -24.19 -7.88 3.79
CA SER A 171 -24.50 -9.20 4.35
C SER A 171 -24.02 -10.30 3.40
N LYS A 172 -23.27 -11.28 3.91
CA LYS A 172 -22.98 -12.52 3.17
C LYS A 172 -24.29 -13.08 2.64
N GLY A 173 -24.31 -13.45 1.37
CA GLY A 173 -25.40 -14.22 0.80
C GLY A 173 -25.51 -15.55 1.53
N ASN A 174 -26.37 -15.61 2.54
CA ASN A 174 -27.07 -16.85 2.89
C ASN A 174 -28.10 -17.11 1.78
N ASN A 175 -27.62 -17.39 0.58
CA ASN A 175 -28.43 -18.01 -0.46
C ASN A 175 -27.69 -19.27 -0.89
N SER A 176 -27.90 -20.30 -0.08
CA SER A 176 -27.85 -21.70 -0.47
C SER A 176 -28.61 -21.89 -1.78
N PHE A 177 -27.93 -22.45 -2.77
CA PHE A 177 -28.52 -23.42 -3.69
C PHE A 177 -27.54 -24.59 -3.79
#